data_AF-A0A349SNC3-F1
#
_entry.id   AF-A0A349SNC3-F1
#
_cell.length_a   1.000
_cell.length_b   1.000
_cell.length_c   1.000
_cell.angle_alpha   90.00
_cell.angle_beta   90.00
_cell.angle_gamma   90.00
#
_symmetry.space_group_name_H-M   'P 1'
#
loop_
_entity.id
_entity.type
_entity.pdbx_description
1 polymer ?
#
loop_
_entity_poly.entity_id
_entity_poly.type
_entity_poly.pdbx_seq_one_letter_code
_entity_poly.pdbx_strand_id
1 'polypeptide(L)' 'MSFDNRSIFEEEHTVFRDNFRRFCEEEVKPHQEKWIEQGIVDREIWEKAGE' A
#
# COMPACT_ATOMS: atom_id res chain seq x y z
N MET A 1 -12.15 2.75 21.22
CA MET A 1 -12.84 1.66 20.50
C MET A 1 -11.95 1.28 19.34
N SER A 2 -11.15 0.23 19.53
CA SER A 2 -10.12 -0.18 18.58
C SER A 2 -10.77 -1.05 17.50
N PHE A 3 -10.59 -0.69 16.22
CA PHE A 3 -11.32 -1.26 15.08
C PHE A 3 -10.75 -2.58 14.54
N ASP A 4 -9.79 -3.22 15.22
CA ASP A 4 -9.19 -4.46 14.74
C ASP A 4 -9.47 -5.63 15.68
N ASN A 5 -10.70 -6.16 15.59
CA ASN A 5 -11.02 -7.47 16.14
C ASN A 5 -11.62 -8.35 15.04
N ARG A 6 -10.97 -8.39 13.88
CA ARG A 6 -11.24 -9.43 12.87
C ARG A 6 -10.35 -10.62 13.21
N SER A 7 -10.95 -11.68 13.75
CA SER A 7 -10.25 -12.89 14.19
C SER A 7 -9.54 -13.69 13.09
N ILE A 8 -9.61 -13.22 11.83
CA ILE A 8 -8.97 -13.83 10.67
C ILE A 8 -7.54 -13.32 10.44
N PHE A 9 -7.12 -12.26 11.15
CA PHE A 9 -5.79 -11.69 10.99
C PHE A 9 -4.89 -12.07 12.15
N GLU A 10 -3.77 -12.68 11.79
CA GLU A 10 -2.65 -12.93 12.70
C GLU A 10 -1.71 -11.71 12.75
N GLU A 11 -0.75 -11.74 13.67
CA GLU A 11 0.23 -10.65 13.87
C GLU A 11 1.00 -10.31 12.60
N GLU A 12 1.46 -11.32 11.85
CA GLU A 12 2.17 -11.14 10.58
C GLU A 12 1.35 -10.33 9.56
N HIS A 13 0.04 -10.60 9.47
CA HIS A 13 -0.85 -9.85 8.59
C HIS A 13 -0.94 -8.38 9.00
N THR A 14 -0.94 -8.11 10.31
CA THR A 14 -1.01 -6.74 10.83
C THR A 14 0.26 -5.98 10.49
N VAL A 15 1.43 -6.59 10.72
CA VAL A 15 2.74 -6.01 10.38
C VAL A 15 2.83 -5.73 8.88
N PHE A 16 2.45 -6.70 8.05
CA PHE A 16 2.44 -6.53 6.59
C PHE A 16 1.53 -5.37 6.16
N ARG A 17 0.31 -5.29 6.71
CA ARG A 17 -0.66 -4.24 6.38
C ARG A 17 -0.16 -2.85 6.78
N ASP A 18 0.51 -2.74 7.92
CA ASP A 18 1.07 -1.48 8.38
C ASP A 18 2.23 -1.01 7.49
N ASN A 19 3.13 -1.93 7.12
CA ASN A 19 4.20 -1.64 6.17
C ASN A 19 3.65 -1.26 4.80
N PHE A 20 2.69 -2.02 4.27
CA PHE A 20 2.07 -1.73 2.98
C PHE A 20 1.31 -0.40 2.98
N ARG A 21 0.66 -0.03 4.10
CA ARG A 21 0.02 1.28 4.23
C ARG A 21 1.03 2.41 4.10
N ARG A 22 2.18 2.30 4.78
CA ARG A 22 3.25 3.31 4.68
C ARG A 22 3.78 3.41 3.25
N PHE A 23 4.04 2.27 2.61
CA PHE A 23 4.43 2.23 1.20
C PHE A 23 3.39 2.96 0.31
N CYS A 24 2.10 2.71 0.49
CA CYS A 24 1.08 3.43 -0.28
C CYS A 24 1.08 4.95 -0.01
N GLU A 25 1.29 5.37 1.23
CA GLU A 25 1.32 6.80 1.59
C GLU A 25 2.53 7.53 1.01
N GLU A 26 3.69 6.88 1.03
CA GLU A 26 4.97 7.47 0.64
C GLU A 26 5.25 7.33 -0.86
N GLU A 27 4.87 6.19 -1.47
CA GLU A 27 5.31 5.79 -2.81
C GLU A 27 4.18 5.76 -3.84
N VAL A 28 2.92 5.66 -3.42
CA VAL A 28 1.77 5.59 -4.34
C VAL A 28 1.01 6.90 -4.39
N LYS A 29 0.61 7.41 -3.23
CA LYS A 29 -0.25 8.59 -3.11
C LYS A 29 0.30 9.83 -3.83
N PRO A 30 1.62 10.14 -3.81
CA PRO A 30 2.14 11.32 -4.51
C PRO A 30 1.98 11.27 -6.04
N HIS A 31 1.81 10.09 -6.63
CA HIS A 31 1.78 9.91 -8.08
C HIS A 31 0.38 9.61 -8.65
N GLN A 32 -0.64 9.44 -7.79
CA GLN A 32 -1.98 9.03 -8.22
C GLN A 32 -2.60 9.93 -9.28
N GLU A 33 -2.50 11.25 -9.13
CA GLU A 33 -3.09 12.20 -10.09
C GLU A 33 -2.46 12.05 -11.48
N LYS A 34 -1.13 11.95 -11.55
CA LYS A 34 -0.37 11.71 -12.79
C LYS A 34 -0.80 10.41 -13.46
N TRP A 35 -0.90 9.31 -12.70
CA TRP A 35 -1.27 8.01 -13.28
C TRP A 35 -2.71 7.96 -13.77
N ILE A 36 -3.62 8.67 -13.09
CA ILE A 36 -5.00 8.80 -13.54
C ILE A 36 -5.05 9.57 -14.87
N GLU A 37 -4.33 10.68 -14.99
CA GLU A 37 -4.24 11.45 -16.23
C GLU A 37 -3.64 10.62 -17.38
N GLN A 38 -2.59 9.85 -17.09
CA GLN A 38 -1.90 9.02 -18.08
C GLN A 38 -2.59 7.68 -18.37
N GLY A 39 -3.52 7.26 -17.51
CA GLY A 39 -4.17 5.96 -17.57
C GLY A 39 -3.25 4.76 -17.27
N ILE A 40 -2.07 4.99 -16.67
CA ILE A 40 -1.08 3.94 -16.40
C ILE A 40 -0.26 4.25 -15.15
N VAL A 41 0.09 3.19 -14.40
CA VAL A 41 0.99 3.25 -13.24
C VAL A 41 2.42 2.97 -13.69
N ASP A 42 3.38 3.74 -13.17
CA ASP A 42 4.80 3.57 -13.49
C ASP A 42 5.30 2.17 -13.08
N ARG A 43 6.07 1.50 -13.96
CA ARG A 43 6.56 0.13 -13.72
C ARG A 43 7.41 0.01 -12.47
N GLU A 44 8.23 1.01 -12.19
CA GLU A 44 9.17 1.07 -11.06
C GLU A 44 8.46 0.89 -9.71
N ILE A 45 7.22 1.35 -9.57
CA ILE A 45 6.44 1.18 -8.34
C ILE A 45 6.08 -0.29 -8.10
N TRP A 46 5.82 -1.06 -9.15
CA TRP A 46 5.55 -2.50 -9.02
C TRP A 46 6.81 -3.28 -8.63
N GLU A 47 7.96 -2.87 -9.15
CA GLU A 47 9.25 -3.45 -8.77
C GLU A 47 9.55 -3.15 -7.30
N LYS A 48 9.39 -1.88 -6.88
CA LYS A 48 9.60 -1.45 -5.49
C LYS A 48 8.63 -2.10 -4.49
N ALA A 49 7.39 -2.37 -4.89
CA ALA A 49 6.43 -3.06 -4.03
C ALA A 49 6.78 -4.53 -3.74
N GLY A 50 7.65 -5.12 -4.56
CA GLY A 50 8.10 -6.51 -4.42
C GLY A 50 9.45 -6.69 -3.72
N GLU A 51 10.17 -5.60 -3.45
CA GLU A 51 11.39 -5.56 -2.62
C GLU A 51 11.06 -5.66 -1.12
#